data_AF-A0A7C5X3K7-F1
#
_entry.id   AF-A0A7C5X3K7-F1
#
_cell.length_a   1.000
_cell.length_b   1.000
_cell.length_c   1.000
_cell.angle_alpha   90.00
_cell.angle_beta   90.00
_cell.angle_gamma   90.00
#
_symmetry.space_group_name_H-M   'P 1'
#
loop_
_entity.id
_entity.type
_entity.pdbx_description
1 polymer ?
#
loop_
_entity_poly.entity_id
_entity_poly.type
_entity_poly.pdbx_seq_one_letter_code
_entity_poly.pdbx_strand_id
1 'polypeptide(L)'
;MYRRYGRGCLYPLTPRDAFYVQYGLIPAEFLSGKDLPPTVPFPIWLTLFTSMFLHAGWLHLIGNMWYLWIFGDNVEASMGPLRYLLFYLLSGVDAAGLQMAVSGRSTVPMVGASG
;
A
#
# COMPACT_ATOMS: atom_id res chain seq x y z
N MET A 1 14.80 4.47 7.25
CA MET A 1 14.83 5.59 8.21
C MET A 1 14.83 6.86 7.38
N TYR A 2 13.67 7.51 7.23
CA TYR A 2 13.52 8.64 6.31
C TYR A 2 14.10 9.93 6.94
N ARG A 3 14.74 10.79 6.15
CA ARG A 3 15.19 12.12 6.61
C ARG A 3 14.30 13.19 5.96
N ARG A 4 13.56 13.95 6.76
CA ARG A 4 12.84 15.14 6.29
C ARG A 4 13.87 16.18 5.82
N TYR A 5 13.94 16.42 4.53
CA TYR A 5 14.65 17.58 3.98
C TYR A 5 13.63 18.65 3.60
N GLY A 6 13.63 19.78 4.32
CA GLY A 6 12.76 20.93 4.01
C GLY A 6 11.25 20.67 4.15
N ARG A 7 10.43 21.37 3.34
CA ARG A 7 8.96 21.28 3.35
C ARG A 7 8.48 19.90 2.86
N GLY A 8 8.54 18.90 3.74
CA GLY A 8 7.56 17.80 3.77
C GLY A 8 7.80 16.55 2.92
N CYS A 9 8.72 16.54 1.95
CA CYS A 9 8.96 15.34 1.13
C CYS A 9 9.97 14.39 1.77
N LEU A 10 9.63 13.10 1.88
CA LEU A 10 10.56 12.06 2.31
C LEU A 10 11.40 11.64 1.09
N TYR A 11 12.66 12.06 1.03
CA TYR A 11 13.57 11.61 -0.02
C TYR A 11 14.15 10.22 0.34
N PRO A 12 14.19 9.28 -0.61
CA PRO A 12 14.81 7.98 -0.37
C PRO A 12 16.32 8.14 -0.17
N LEU A 13 16.86 7.49 0.86
CA LEU A 13 18.30 7.50 1.14
C LEU A 13 19.01 6.28 0.55
N THR A 14 18.25 5.24 0.23
CA THR A 14 18.72 3.96 -0.30
C THR A 14 17.83 3.49 -1.45
N PRO A 15 18.30 2.58 -2.33
CA PRO A 15 17.48 1.96 -3.36
C PRO A 15 16.23 1.25 -2.79
N ARG A 16 16.35 0.69 -1.57
CA ARG A 16 15.23 0.09 -0.85
C ARG A 16 14.16 1.14 -0.50
N ASP A 17 14.58 2.31 0.00
CA ASP A 17 13.63 3.38 0.32
C ASP A 17 12.95 3.92 -0.96
N ALA A 18 13.69 3.99 -2.07
CA ALA A 18 13.13 4.39 -3.37
C ALA A 18 12.05 3.41 -3.85
N PHE A 19 12.30 2.11 -3.69
CA PHE A 19 11.31 1.07 -3.99
C PHE A 19 10.02 1.23 -3.17
N TYR A 20 10.12 1.55 -1.87
CA TYR A 20 8.93 1.79 -1.05
C TYR A 20 8.15 3.04 -1.46
N VAL A 21 8.85 4.11 -1.86
CA VAL A 21 8.21 5.35 -2.32
C VAL A 21 7.53 5.15 -3.67
N GLN A 22 8.16 4.42 -4.61
CA GLN A 22 7.63 4.20 -5.96
C GLN A 22 6.47 3.19 -6.03
N TYR A 23 6.43 2.20 -5.15
CA TYR A 23 5.42 1.13 -5.22
C TYR A 23 4.43 1.16 -4.05
N GLY A 24 4.67 2.00 -3.05
CA GLY A 24 3.73 2.26 -1.96
C GLY A 24 2.72 3.35 -2.33
N LEU A 25 1.59 3.36 -1.63
CA LEU A 25 0.58 4.40 -1.82
C LEU A 25 0.93 5.57 -0.91
N ILE A 26 1.19 6.74 -1.47
CA ILE A 26 1.43 7.98 -0.71
C ILE A 26 0.15 8.83 -0.75
N PRO A 27 -0.59 8.97 0.37
CA PRO A 27 -1.86 9.70 0.40
C PRO A 27 -1.80 11.10 -0.20
N ALA A 28 -0.77 11.86 0.14
CA ALA A 28 -0.61 13.23 -0.35
C ALA A 28 -0.43 13.29 -1.89
N GLU A 29 0.28 12.33 -2.47
CA GLU A 29 0.53 12.28 -3.91
C GLU A 29 -0.71 11.78 -4.66
N PHE A 30 -1.33 10.71 -4.16
CA PHE A 30 -2.55 10.14 -4.74
C PHE A 30 -3.71 11.15 -4.75
N LEU A 31 -3.96 11.82 -3.63
CA LEU A 31 -5.05 12.81 -3.52
C LEU A 31 -4.77 14.10 -4.29
N SER A 32 -3.50 14.50 -4.42
CA SER A 32 -3.13 15.69 -5.19
C SER A 32 -3.02 15.42 -6.70
N GLY A 33 -2.97 14.15 -7.11
CA GLY A 33 -2.70 13.75 -8.50
C GLY A 33 -1.28 14.11 -8.96
N LYS A 34 -0.37 14.42 -8.03
CA LYS A 34 1.00 14.84 -8.33
C LYS A 34 1.97 13.78 -7.83
N ASP A 35 2.61 13.13 -8.78
CA ASP A 35 3.71 12.20 -8.53
C ASP A 35 5.01 13.00 -8.28
N LEU A 36 5.63 12.77 -7.12
CA LEU A 36 6.84 13.49 -6.71
C LEU A 36 8.07 12.57 -6.86
N PRO A 37 9.26 13.13 -7.13
CA PRO A 37 10.46 12.30 -7.25
C PRO A 37 10.79 11.52 -5.95
N PRO A 38 11.13 10.21 -6.05
CA PRO A 38 11.21 9.40 -7.26
C PRO A 38 9.84 9.05 -7.84
N THR A 39 9.65 9.36 -9.11
CA THR A 39 8.38 9.14 -9.82
C THR A 39 8.11 7.66 -10.02
N VAL A 40 6.83 7.32 -10.13
CA VAL A 40 6.37 5.97 -10.44
C VAL A 40 6.48 5.67 -11.95
N PRO A 41 6.86 4.45 -12.37
CA PRO A 41 6.99 4.11 -13.79
C PRO A 41 5.63 3.79 -14.47
N PHE A 42 4.52 3.99 -13.76
CA PHE A 42 3.15 3.69 -14.17
C PHE A 42 2.20 4.78 -13.63
N PRO A 43 0.93 4.86 -14.08
CA PRO A 43 -0.01 5.85 -13.55
C PRO A 43 -0.15 5.81 -12.02
N ILE A 44 -0.12 6.97 -11.37
CA ILE A 44 -0.14 7.09 -9.89
C ILE A 44 -1.28 6.31 -9.22
N TRP A 45 -2.44 6.20 -9.86
CA TRP A 45 -3.57 5.48 -9.29
C TRP A 45 -3.32 3.97 -9.10
N LEU A 46 -2.38 3.38 -9.87
CA LEU A 46 -1.97 1.98 -9.68
C LEU A 46 -1.24 1.76 -8.36
N THR A 47 -0.71 2.81 -7.72
CA THR A 47 -0.10 2.70 -6.38
C THR A 47 -1.09 2.18 -5.33
N LEU A 48 -2.40 2.43 -5.53
CA LEU A 48 -3.46 1.85 -4.72
C LEU A 48 -3.36 0.33 -4.69
N PHE A 49 -3.19 -0.30 -5.84
CA PHE A 49 -3.10 -1.75 -5.97
C PHE A 49 -1.70 -2.28 -5.65
N THR A 50 -0.63 -1.62 -6.11
CA THR A 50 0.74 -2.12 -5.84
C THR A 50 1.06 -2.07 -4.34
N SER A 51 0.52 -1.08 -3.61
CA SER A 51 0.70 -0.98 -2.17
C SER A 51 0.13 -2.17 -1.40
N MET A 52 -0.96 -2.79 -1.87
CA MET A 52 -1.58 -3.96 -1.25
C MET A 52 -0.62 -5.16 -1.19
N PHE A 53 0.27 -5.29 -2.17
CA PHE A 53 1.21 -6.41 -2.25
C PHE A 53 2.60 -6.07 -1.69
N LEU A 54 2.86 -4.80 -1.41
CA LEU A 54 4.14 -4.34 -0.86
C LEU A 54 4.20 -4.55 0.64
N HIS A 55 5.34 -4.99 1.19
CA HIS A 55 5.46 -5.29 2.62
C HIS A 55 6.69 -4.61 3.24
N ALA A 56 6.52 -4.04 4.42
CA ALA A 56 7.57 -3.29 5.13
C ALA A 56 8.76 -4.14 5.62
N GLY A 57 8.60 -5.47 5.64
CA GLY A 57 9.64 -6.42 6.02
C GLY A 57 9.12 -7.86 6.16
N TRP A 58 10.01 -8.79 6.48
CA TRP A 58 9.73 -10.23 6.55
C TRP A 58 8.64 -10.58 7.56
N LEU A 59 8.67 -10.00 8.75
CA LEU A 59 7.66 -10.27 9.78
C LEU A 59 6.25 -9.87 9.31
N HIS A 60 6.13 -8.72 8.63
CA HIS A 60 4.86 -8.23 8.10
C HIS A 60 4.37 -9.16 6.96
N LEU A 61 5.25 -9.55 6.05
CA LEU A 61 4.91 -10.48 4.97
C LEU A 61 4.45 -11.84 5.52
N ILE A 62 5.22 -12.44 6.43
CA ILE A 62 4.90 -13.73 7.02
C ILE A 62 3.57 -13.65 7.78
N GLY A 63 3.33 -12.58 8.54
CA GLY A 63 2.06 -12.39 9.25
C GLY A 63 0.85 -12.35 8.32
N ASN A 64 0.93 -11.60 7.21
CA ASN A 64 -0.15 -11.52 6.24
C ASN A 64 -0.40 -12.85 5.53
N MET A 65 0.67 -13.54 5.11
CA MET A 65 0.55 -14.84 4.47
C MET A 65 -0.01 -15.89 5.43
N TRP A 66 0.37 -15.83 6.71
CA TRP A 66 -0.17 -16.70 7.76
C TRP A 66 -1.66 -16.47 7.96
N TYR A 67 -2.10 -15.21 7.97
CA TYR A 67 -3.53 -14.88 8.05
C TYR A 67 -4.31 -15.41 6.85
N LEU A 68 -3.81 -15.16 5.63
CA LEU A 68 -4.42 -15.69 4.40
C LEU A 68 -4.44 -17.22 4.40
N TRP A 69 -3.41 -17.88 4.91
CA TRP A 69 -3.37 -19.34 4.95
C TRP A 69 -4.36 -19.94 5.97
N ILE A 70 -4.54 -19.32 7.14
CA ILE A 70 -5.50 -19.82 8.15
C ILE A 70 -6.95 -19.55 7.76
N PHE A 71 -7.24 -18.34 7.24
CA PHE A 71 -8.62 -17.89 7.03
C PHE A 71 -9.05 -17.91 5.56
N GLY A 72 -8.11 -17.78 4.62
CA GLY A 72 -8.39 -17.63 3.19
C GLY A 72 -9.21 -18.79 2.63
N ASP A 73 -8.80 -20.03 2.87
CA ASP A 73 -9.50 -21.22 2.37
C ASP A 73 -10.96 -21.28 2.85
N ASN A 74 -11.21 -20.91 4.11
CA ASN A 74 -12.55 -20.91 4.69
C ASN A 74 -13.43 -19.79 4.10
N VAL A 75 -12.87 -18.58 3.94
CA VAL A 75 -13.60 -17.46 3.33
C VAL A 75 -13.86 -17.74 1.85
N GLU A 76 -12.87 -18.24 1.11
CA GLU A 76 -13.00 -18.61 -0.30
C GLU A 76 -14.03 -19.73 -0.48
N ALA A 77 -14.03 -20.76 0.36
CA ALA A 77 -15.05 -21.81 0.30
C ALA A 77 -16.47 -21.27 0.54
N SER A 78 -16.62 -20.25 1.39
CA SER A 78 -17.94 -19.64 1.67
C SER A 78 -18.44 -18.71 0.57
N MET A 79 -17.53 -18.00 -0.13
CA MET A 79 -17.88 -16.97 -1.12
C MET A 79 -17.75 -17.46 -2.57
N GLY A 80 -16.88 -18.43 -2.81
CA GLY A 80 -16.36 -18.80 -4.13
C GLY A 80 -15.16 -17.93 -4.55
N PRO A 81 -14.33 -18.43 -5.48
CA PRO A 81 -13.02 -17.85 -5.83
C PRO A 81 -13.12 -16.41 -6.35
N LEU A 82 -14.06 -16.14 -7.25
CA LEU A 82 -14.21 -14.80 -7.85
C LEU A 82 -14.66 -13.75 -6.82
N ARG A 83 -15.59 -14.12 -5.93
CA ARG A 83 -16.07 -13.19 -4.89
C ARG A 83 -15.01 -12.96 -3.82
N TYR A 84 -14.22 -13.97 -3.50
CA TYR A 84 -13.07 -13.82 -2.61
C TYR A 84 -12.03 -12.86 -3.19
N LEU A 85 -11.68 -12.99 -4.47
CA LEU A 85 -10.77 -12.07 -5.14
C LEU A 85 -11.30 -10.62 -5.12
N LEU A 86 -12.58 -10.41 -5.46
CA LEU A 86 -13.18 -9.09 -5.41
C LEU A 86 -13.22 -8.54 -3.98
N PHE A 87 -13.56 -9.37 -3.00
CA PHE A 87 -13.56 -9.00 -1.59
C PHE A 87 -12.16 -8.53 -1.14
N TYR A 88 -11.11 -9.28 -1.46
CA TYR A 88 -9.73 -8.91 -1.16
C TYR A 88 -9.32 -7.57 -1.79
N LEU A 89 -9.67 -7.37 -3.07
CA LEU A 89 -9.35 -6.11 -3.76
C LEU A 89 -10.13 -4.93 -3.18
N LEU A 90 -11.42 -5.11 -2.89
CA LEU A 90 -12.26 -4.07 -2.30
C LEU A 90 -11.82 -3.71 -0.88
N SER A 91 -11.47 -4.70 -0.04
CA SER A 91 -10.99 -4.43 1.32
C SER A 91 -9.73 -3.59 1.32
N GLY A 92 -8.77 -3.87 0.43
CA GLY A 92 -7.57 -3.05 0.31
C GLY A 92 -7.85 -1.63 -0.20
N VAL A 93 -8.80 -1.46 -1.12
CA VAL A 93 -9.26 -0.13 -1.57
C VAL A 93 -9.93 0.63 -0.43
N ASP A 94 -10.80 -0.02 0.33
CA ASP A 94 -11.51 0.57 1.48
C ASP A 94 -10.53 0.96 2.59
N ALA A 95 -9.57 0.09 2.92
CA ALA A 95 -8.52 0.37 3.89
C ALA A 95 -7.66 1.57 3.48
N ALA A 96 -7.24 1.63 2.21
CA ALA A 96 -6.53 2.78 1.67
C ALA A 96 -7.39 4.05 1.69
N GLY A 97 -8.67 3.95 1.36
CA GLY A 97 -9.66 5.03 1.45
C GLY A 97 -9.78 5.59 2.87
N LEU A 98 -9.95 4.73 3.86
CA LEU A 98 -10.03 5.09 5.28
C LEU A 98 -8.73 5.76 5.75
N GLN A 99 -7.57 5.20 5.38
CA GLN A 99 -6.29 5.76 5.75
C GLN A 99 -6.06 7.14 5.11
N MET A 100 -6.48 7.35 3.86
CA MET A 100 -6.48 8.66 3.21
C MET A 100 -7.46 9.64 3.87
N ALA A 101 -8.61 9.18 4.35
CA ALA A 101 -9.56 10.01 5.08
C ALA A 101 -9.00 10.50 6.41
N VAL A 102 -8.25 9.65 7.14
CA VAL A 102 -7.62 9.99 8.42
C VAL A 102 -6.33 10.80 8.23
N SER A 103 -5.51 10.44 7.24
CA SER A 103 -4.13 10.91 7.09
C SER A 103 -3.79 11.37 5.66
N GLY A 104 -4.72 12.04 4.98
CA GLY A 104 -4.59 12.39 3.55
C GLY A 104 -3.40 13.29 3.18
N ARG A 105 -2.84 14.04 4.15
CA ARG A 105 -1.63 14.86 3.95
C ARG A 105 -0.32 14.13 4.24
N SER A 106 -0.38 12.83 4.57
CA SER A 106 0.81 12.03 4.86
C SER A 106 1.64 11.85 3.60
N THR A 107 2.94 12.10 3.73
CA THR A 107 3.97 11.77 2.74
C THR A 107 4.69 10.46 3.06
N VAL A 108 4.18 9.70 4.04
CA VAL A 108 4.69 8.37 4.38
C VAL A 108 4.03 7.34 3.46
N PRO A 109 4.81 6.52 2.72
CA PRO A 109 4.26 5.45 1.90
C PRO A 109 3.52 4.40 2.75
N MET A 110 2.36 3.99 2.28
CA MET A 110 1.55 2.92 2.85
C MET A 110 1.82 1.63 2.09
N VAL A 111 1.97 0.53 2.83
CA VAL A 111 2.31 -0.78 2.29
C VAL A 111 1.58 -1.88 3.08
N GLY A 112 1.08 -2.88 2.36
CA GLY A 112 0.49 -4.09 2.89
C GLY A 112 -1.02 -4.14 2.74
N ALA A 113 -1.55 -5.35 2.64
CA ALA A 113 -2.99 -5.64 2.61
C ALA A 113 -3.54 -6.00 4.00
N SER A 114 -3.06 -5.34 5.07
CA SER A 114 -3.51 -5.67 6.44
C SER A 114 -4.87 -5.06 6.81
N GLY A 115 -5.62 -4.53 5.85
CA GLY A 115 -6.89 -3.84 6.05
C GLY A 115 -8.07 -4.53 5.37
#